data_AF-A0A239K080-F1
#
_entry.id   AF-A0A239K080-F1
#
_cell.length_a   1.000
_cell.length_b   1.000
_cell.length_c   1.000
_cell.angle_alpha   90.00
_cell.angle_beta   90.00
_cell.angle_gamma   90.00
#
_symmetry.space_group_name_H-M   'P 1'
#
loop_
_entity.id
_entity.type
_entity.pdbx_description
1 polymer ?
#
loop_
_entity_poly.entity_id
_entity_poly.type
_entity_poly.pdbx_seq_one_letter_code
_entity_poly.pdbx_strand_id
1 'polypeptide(L)'
;MRMLHLIYYLSISFILPAQKFEEILAEVKSLPVHERQAHFDEYIKRQTKFPIIEGAQVVFLTKSDNGQPYLQADFNGFLNPRYTENKSIGLMKPIEGTSWYYYRKELVPDAVINYLYEDESGVSVDSLNSNTRTNFGTEVSFLSLGETQEVIPSTPEEQRGKLATIEIESEFQNHTRTVHIYTPFNYESTEELPSVYFHDGSFFIGDMQVPEMLDYLISNQLIQPVVAVFDNPVIRGKEYRGDSAYIGYIEQELVPYITKNYKVSKAKDDRAVIGFSRGGMSAFYLAYFTTTFSKLGALSPAIHPTPVDDFMSQLNQSTSSPQQAFITGAIYDHLWYKDAVSLYEKLKQNEVEVQYIENSQGHNIPSWQTQLDDMLIAFFKIE
;
A
#
# COMPACT_ATOMS: atom_id res chain seq x y z
N MET A 1 63.94 26.54 3.36
CA MET A 1 63.18 26.76 4.62
C MET A 1 61.73 26.96 4.23
N ARG A 2 60.70 26.13 4.46
CA ARG A 2 60.45 24.83 5.12
C ARG A 2 59.34 24.17 4.28
N MET A 3 59.49 22.90 3.87
CA MET A 3 58.40 22.09 3.31
C MET A 3 57.58 21.53 4.48
N LEU A 4 56.29 21.86 4.58
CA LEU A 4 55.35 21.14 5.46
C LEU A 4 54.96 19.82 4.80
N HIS A 5 55.29 18.70 5.43
CA HIS A 5 54.73 17.39 5.12
C HIS A 5 53.40 17.23 5.87
N LEU A 6 52.30 17.16 5.14
CA LEU A 6 50.99 16.78 5.67
C LEU A 6 50.93 15.23 5.65
N ILE A 7 51.00 14.60 6.82
CA ILE A 7 50.84 13.16 6.96
C ILE A 7 49.33 12.88 7.00
N TYR A 8 48.80 12.30 5.92
CA TYR A 8 47.47 11.69 5.92
C TYR A 8 47.54 10.36 6.69
N TYR A 9 46.90 10.30 7.85
CA TYR A 9 46.58 9.02 8.48
C TYR A 9 45.44 8.37 7.68
N LEU A 10 45.77 7.42 6.81
CA LEU A 10 44.79 6.44 6.33
C LEU A 10 44.48 5.51 7.51
N SER A 11 43.36 5.76 8.19
CA SER A 11 42.74 4.75 9.04
C SER A 11 42.12 3.69 8.12
N ILE A 12 42.86 2.63 7.84
CA ILE A 12 42.31 1.43 7.22
C ILE A 12 41.49 0.74 8.32
N SER A 13 40.20 1.07 8.41
CA SER A 13 39.24 0.26 9.14
C SER A 13 39.07 -1.04 8.36
N PHE A 14 39.67 -2.12 8.86
CA PHE A 14 39.32 -3.47 8.40
C PHE A 14 37.89 -3.75 8.85
N ILE A 15 36.93 -3.52 7.95
CA ILE A 15 35.58 -4.05 8.12
C ILE A 15 35.71 -5.54 7.88
N LEU A 16 35.80 -6.32 8.97
CA LEU A 16 35.61 -7.77 8.89
C LEU A 16 34.23 -8.01 8.25
N PRO A 17 34.09 -8.97 7.33
CA PRO A 17 32.77 -9.31 6.80
C PRO A 17 31.87 -9.66 7.98
N ALA A 18 30.64 -9.15 7.95
CA ALA A 18 29.64 -9.51 8.96
C ALA A 18 29.53 -11.04 9.00
N GLN A 19 29.68 -11.60 10.21
CA GLN A 19 29.51 -13.04 10.45
C GLN A 19 28.12 -13.45 9.97
N LYS A 20 28.01 -14.53 9.19
CA LYS A 20 26.71 -14.97 8.69
C LYS A 20 25.86 -15.54 9.83
N PHE A 21 24.55 -15.40 9.71
CA PHE A 21 23.61 -15.86 10.73
C PHE A 21 23.71 -17.37 10.98
N GLU A 22 23.93 -18.17 9.93
CA GLU A 22 24.12 -19.62 10.10
C GLU A 22 25.41 -19.97 10.84
N GLU A 23 26.47 -19.17 10.70
CA GLU A 23 27.75 -19.39 11.39
C GLU A 23 27.58 -19.16 12.88
N ILE A 24 26.90 -18.08 13.29
CA ILE A 24 26.63 -17.83 14.71
C ILE A 24 25.69 -18.88 15.32
N LEU A 25 24.71 -19.40 14.57
CA LEU A 25 23.87 -20.50 15.05
C LEU A 25 24.69 -21.77 15.34
N ALA A 26 25.65 -22.10 14.47
CA ALA A 26 26.56 -23.23 14.67
C ALA A 26 27.49 -23.02 15.87
N GLU A 27 28.03 -21.82 16.04
CA GLU A 27 28.88 -21.45 17.18
C GLU A 27 28.13 -21.58 18.50
N VAL A 28 26.95 -20.96 18.63
CA VAL A 28 26.10 -21.07 19.84
C VAL A 28 25.80 -22.53 20.17
N LYS A 29 25.46 -23.35 19.16
CA LYS A 29 25.16 -24.77 19.38
C LYS A 29 26.37 -25.55 19.91
N SER A 30 27.58 -25.17 19.53
CA SER A 30 28.82 -25.82 19.98
C SER A 30 29.22 -25.47 21.42
N LEU A 31 28.71 -24.36 21.97
CA LEU A 31 29.03 -23.90 23.32
C LEU A 31 28.26 -24.66 24.41
N PRO A 32 28.82 -24.75 25.63
CA PRO A 32 28.09 -25.17 26.82
C PRO A 32 26.82 -24.32 27.01
N VAL A 33 25.71 -24.95 27.41
CA VAL A 33 24.39 -24.28 27.50
C VAL A 33 24.43 -22.97 28.32
N HIS A 34 25.19 -22.93 29.40
CA HIS A 34 25.29 -21.75 30.27
C HIS A 34 26.04 -20.55 29.65
N GLU A 35 26.77 -20.75 28.55
CA GLU A 35 27.50 -19.68 27.83
C GLU A 35 26.70 -19.13 26.63
N ARG A 36 25.73 -19.90 26.13
CA ARG A 36 25.01 -19.62 24.88
C ARG A 36 24.29 -18.27 24.88
N GLN A 37 23.60 -17.94 25.97
CA GLN A 37 22.85 -16.69 26.09
C GLN A 37 23.77 -15.46 25.95
N ALA A 38 24.86 -15.43 26.73
CA ALA A 38 25.79 -14.31 26.74
C ALA A 38 26.49 -14.14 25.38
N HIS A 39 26.85 -15.26 24.74
CA HIS A 39 27.48 -15.26 23.44
C HIS A 39 26.56 -14.71 22.34
N PHE A 40 25.31 -15.16 22.29
CA PHE A 40 24.36 -14.66 21.30
C PHE A 40 23.94 -13.20 21.55
N ASP A 41 23.79 -12.80 22.82
CA ASP A 41 23.56 -11.38 23.17
C ASP A 41 24.71 -10.47 22.70
N GLU A 42 25.95 -10.96 22.73
CA GLU A 42 27.11 -10.22 22.19
C GLU A 42 27.05 -10.09 20.66
N TYR A 43 26.68 -11.17 19.95
CA TYR A 43 26.44 -11.11 18.51
C TYR A 43 25.39 -10.06 18.14
N ILE A 44 24.26 -10.03 18.85
CA ILE A 44 23.18 -9.06 18.62
C ILE A 44 23.67 -7.63 18.84
N LYS A 45 24.44 -7.36 19.90
CA LYS A 45 24.99 -6.02 20.18
C LYS A 45 25.94 -5.50 19.10
N ARG A 46 26.55 -6.39 18.31
CA ARG A 46 27.45 -6.02 17.21
C ARG A 46 26.70 -5.68 15.92
N GLN A 47 25.42 -6.05 15.81
CA GLN A 47 24.60 -5.72 14.66
C GLN A 47 24.18 -4.25 14.68
N THR A 48 24.15 -3.62 13.50
CA THR A 48 23.81 -2.21 13.36
C THR A 48 22.44 -1.97 12.72
N LYS A 49 21.79 -3.02 12.20
CA LYS A 49 20.49 -2.95 11.53
C LYS A 49 19.70 -4.21 11.83
N PHE A 50 18.41 -4.04 12.08
CA PHE A 50 17.44 -5.12 12.23
C PHE A 50 16.24 -4.89 11.30
N PRO A 51 15.61 -5.96 10.77
CA PRO A 51 16.07 -7.35 10.76
C PRO A 51 17.45 -7.51 10.13
N ILE A 52 18.16 -8.61 10.41
CA ILE A 52 19.47 -8.86 9.79
C ILE A 52 19.25 -9.21 8.31
N ILE A 53 20.01 -8.58 7.42
CA ILE A 53 19.87 -8.73 5.96
C ILE A 53 21.17 -9.30 5.40
N GLU A 54 21.08 -10.47 4.75
CA GLU A 54 22.18 -11.21 4.14
C GLU A 54 21.85 -11.51 2.68
N GLY A 55 22.09 -10.54 1.80
CA GLY A 55 21.60 -10.59 0.42
C GLY A 55 20.07 -10.58 0.40
N ALA A 56 19.45 -11.59 -0.22
CA ALA A 56 17.99 -11.76 -0.25
C ALA A 56 17.43 -12.39 1.04
N GLN A 57 18.28 -12.95 1.90
CA GLN A 57 17.84 -13.58 3.14
C GLN A 57 17.69 -12.55 4.26
N VAL A 58 16.52 -12.54 4.87
CA VAL A 58 16.19 -11.68 6.01
C VAL A 58 15.94 -12.54 7.24
N VAL A 59 16.56 -12.13 8.36
CA VAL A 59 16.46 -12.81 9.65
C VAL A 59 15.78 -11.89 10.66
N PHE A 60 14.54 -12.24 10.99
CA PHE A 60 13.74 -11.61 12.03
C PHE A 60 14.09 -12.26 13.38
N LEU A 61 14.27 -11.45 14.43
CA LEU A 61 14.78 -11.89 15.73
C LEU A 61 13.97 -11.24 16.85
N THR A 62 13.57 -12.01 17.84
CA THR A 62 12.96 -11.48 19.06
C THR A 62 13.31 -12.34 20.27
N LYS A 63 13.20 -11.74 21.47
CA LYS A 63 13.24 -12.48 22.73
C LYS A 63 11.82 -12.84 23.15
N SER A 64 11.65 -14.02 23.71
CA SER A 64 10.42 -14.38 24.41
C SER A 64 10.72 -15.27 25.61
N ASP A 65 10.22 -14.86 26.78
CA ASP A 65 10.19 -15.69 27.98
C ASP A 65 8.79 -16.34 28.18
N ASN A 66 7.81 -15.96 27.36
CA ASN A 66 6.39 -16.32 27.48
C ASN A 66 5.90 -17.04 26.22
N GLY A 67 6.30 -18.30 26.08
CA GLY A 67 5.90 -19.15 24.96
C GLY A 67 6.69 -18.88 23.66
N GLN A 68 6.43 -19.71 22.65
CA GLN A 68 7.09 -19.59 21.34
C GLN A 68 6.47 -18.42 20.57
N PRO A 69 7.27 -17.39 20.19
CA PRO A 69 6.74 -16.23 19.49
C PRO A 69 6.41 -16.57 18.03
N TYR A 70 5.52 -15.75 17.49
CA TYR A 70 5.04 -15.78 16.11
C TYR A 70 5.38 -14.46 15.43
N LEU A 71 5.97 -14.52 14.24
CA LEU A 71 6.16 -13.38 13.36
C LEU A 71 4.87 -13.15 12.57
N GLN A 72 4.20 -12.03 12.79
CA GLN A 72 3.15 -11.55 11.90
C GLN A 72 3.80 -10.65 10.84
N ALA A 73 3.72 -10.97 9.56
CA ALA A 73 4.33 -10.18 8.48
C ALA A 73 3.47 -10.21 7.23
N ASP A 74 3.60 -9.23 6.33
CA ASP A 74 2.75 -9.13 5.14
C ASP A 74 2.61 -10.48 4.40
N PHE A 75 3.75 -11.15 4.17
CA PHE A 75 3.83 -12.43 3.46
C PHE A 75 3.15 -13.64 4.14
N ASN A 76 2.63 -13.51 5.37
CA ASN A 76 1.88 -14.59 6.05
C ASN A 76 0.46 -14.17 6.49
N GLY A 77 -0.08 -13.14 5.84
CA GLY A 77 -1.46 -12.72 6.02
C GLY A 77 -1.67 -11.71 7.15
N PHE A 78 -0.60 -11.06 7.62
CA PHE A 78 -0.54 -9.94 8.58
C PHE A 78 -1.89 -9.38 9.08
N LEU A 79 -2.57 -8.58 8.25
CA LEU A 79 -3.80 -7.86 8.61
C LEU A 79 -5.07 -8.72 8.62
N ASN A 80 -4.96 -9.99 8.23
CA ASN A 80 -6.11 -10.87 8.07
C ASN A 80 -5.79 -12.35 8.35
N PRO A 81 -5.38 -12.68 9.60
CA PRO A 81 -5.01 -14.04 10.00
C PRO A 81 -6.17 -15.05 9.89
N ARG A 82 -7.40 -14.56 9.65
CA ARG A 82 -8.58 -15.39 9.38
C ARG A 82 -8.45 -16.23 8.10
N TYR A 83 -7.67 -15.78 7.12
CA TYR A 83 -7.52 -16.45 5.83
C TYR A 83 -6.16 -17.12 5.65
N THR A 84 -5.31 -17.11 6.67
CA THR A 84 -4.07 -17.89 6.66
C THR A 84 -4.41 -19.36 6.87
N GLU A 85 -4.37 -20.16 5.80
CA GLU A 85 -4.72 -21.60 5.84
C GLU A 85 -3.85 -22.37 6.84
N ASN A 86 -2.55 -22.02 6.90
CA ASN A 86 -1.62 -22.63 7.83
C ASN A 86 -1.16 -21.61 8.88
N LYS A 87 -1.76 -21.67 10.07
CA LYS A 87 -1.44 -20.81 11.21
C LYS A 87 -0.05 -21.03 11.81
N SER A 88 0.71 -22.03 11.35
CA SER A 88 2.11 -22.19 11.74
C SER A 88 3.06 -21.32 10.91
N ILE A 89 2.60 -20.71 9.80
CA ILE A 89 3.42 -19.86 8.94
C ILE A 89 3.75 -18.56 9.68
N GLY A 90 4.87 -18.54 10.39
CA GLY A 90 5.29 -17.39 11.22
C GLY A 90 5.85 -17.82 12.56
N LEU A 91 5.60 -19.07 13.00
CA LEU A 91 6.22 -19.62 14.20
C LEU A 91 7.75 -19.51 14.10
N MET A 92 8.34 -18.83 15.09
CA MET A 92 9.77 -18.57 15.11
C MET A 92 10.50 -19.75 15.72
N LYS A 93 11.69 -20.07 15.19
CA LYS A 93 12.52 -21.18 15.67
C LYS A 93 13.32 -20.74 16.89
N PRO A 94 13.39 -21.56 17.96
CA PRO A 94 14.23 -21.24 19.10
C PRO A 94 15.71 -21.34 18.74
N ILE A 95 16.53 -20.51 19.38
CA ILE A 95 17.97 -20.68 19.45
C ILE A 95 18.28 -21.40 20.76
N GLU A 96 18.52 -22.72 20.66
CA GLU A 96 18.60 -23.63 21.81
C GLU A 96 19.56 -23.15 22.92
N GLY A 97 19.03 -23.02 24.14
CA GLY A 97 19.81 -22.56 25.31
C GLY A 97 19.89 -21.04 25.44
N THR A 98 19.02 -20.30 24.75
CA THR A 98 18.87 -18.85 24.86
C THR A 98 17.39 -18.46 24.91
N SER A 99 17.07 -17.21 25.25
CA SER A 99 15.73 -16.62 25.13
C SER A 99 15.39 -16.11 23.73
N TRP A 100 16.28 -16.31 22.75
CA TRP A 100 16.13 -15.80 21.40
C TRP A 100 15.42 -16.77 20.47
N TYR A 101 14.61 -16.19 19.59
CA TYR A 101 13.93 -16.87 18.50
C TYR A 101 14.23 -16.16 17.19
N TYR A 102 14.21 -16.92 16.09
CA TYR A 102 14.45 -16.39 14.76
C TYR A 102 13.46 -16.90 13.72
N TYR A 103 13.21 -16.08 12.69
CA TYR A 103 12.52 -16.48 11.47
C TYR A 103 13.35 -16.04 10.27
N ARG A 104 13.58 -16.95 9.31
CA ARG A 104 14.30 -16.64 8.07
C ARG A 104 13.36 -16.62 6.90
N LYS A 105 13.45 -15.58 6.08
CA LYS A 105 12.69 -15.42 4.84
C LYS A 105 13.59 -14.94 3.73
N GLU A 106 13.50 -15.55 2.56
CA GLU A 106 14.04 -14.96 1.34
C GLU A 106 13.02 -13.98 0.77
N LEU A 107 13.46 -12.75 0.52
CA LEU A 107 12.67 -11.64 -0.01
C LEU A 107 13.36 -11.09 -1.27
N VAL A 108 12.57 -10.52 -2.18
CA VAL A 108 13.09 -9.91 -3.40
C VAL A 108 13.78 -8.56 -3.11
N PRO A 109 14.73 -8.09 -3.93
CA PRO A 109 15.62 -6.97 -3.61
C PRO A 109 14.96 -5.62 -3.29
N ASP A 110 13.70 -5.41 -3.70
CA ASP A 110 12.93 -4.17 -3.51
C ASP A 110 11.74 -4.35 -2.54
N ALA A 111 11.71 -5.47 -1.80
CA ALA A 111 10.60 -5.79 -0.90
C ALA A 111 10.45 -4.77 0.23
N VAL A 112 9.21 -4.37 0.50
CA VAL A 112 8.79 -3.58 1.65
C VAL A 112 7.74 -4.35 2.44
N ILE A 113 8.10 -4.70 3.67
CA ILE A 113 7.34 -5.60 4.54
C ILE A 113 7.03 -4.89 5.86
N ASN A 114 5.75 -4.85 6.22
CA ASN A 114 5.32 -4.61 7.59
C ASN A 114 5.35 -5.90 8.38
N TYR A 115 5.78 -5.81 9.64
CA TYR A 115 5.79 -6.95 10.55
C TYR A 115 5.65 -6.55 12.03
N LEU A 116 5.26 -7.53 12.84
CA LEU A 116 5.11 -7.49 14.30
C LEU A 116 5.51 -8.86 14.88
N TYR A 117 5.80 -8.89 16.18
CA TYR A 117 5.95 -10.12 16.94
C TYR A 117 4.75 -10.33 17.86
N GLU A 118 4.32 -11.57 18.05
CA GLU A 118 3.28 -11.96 18.99
C GLU A 118 3.77 -13.12 19.86
N ASP A 119 3.63 -13.00 21.17
CA ASP A 119 3.82 -14.09 22.13
C ASP A 119 2.64 -14.16 23.13
N GLU A 120 2.73 -14.94 24.20
CA GLU A 120 1.64 -15.05 25.18
C GLU A 120 1.34 -13.73 25.93
N SER A 121 2.26 -12.77 25.88
CA SER A 121 2.11 -11.42 26.44
C SER A 121 1.35 -10.47 25.51
N GLY A 122 1.25 -10.79 24.22
CA GLY A 122 0.57 -10.01 23.20
C GLY A 122 1.45 -9.60 22.02
N VAL A 123 0.99 -8.61 21.27
CA VAL A 123 1.63 -8.13 20.04
C VAL A 123 2.56 -6.96 20.34
N SER A 124 3.73 -6.94 19.71
CA SER A 124 4.75 -5.90 19.85
C SER A 124 5.46 -5.60 18.54
N VAL A 125 5.93 -4.35 18.41
CA VAL A 125 6.90 -3.97 17.37
C VAL A 125 8.28 -4.56 17.69
N ASP A 126 9.11 -4.71 16.66
CA ASP A 126 10.51 -5.07 16.81
C ASP A 126 11.28 -3.98 17.54
N SER A 127 11.58 -4.24 18.82
CA SER A 127 12.37 -3.33 19.67
C SER A 127 13.79 -3.04 19.15
N LEU A 128 14.31 -3.85 18.22
CA LEU A 128 15.63 -3.69 17.62
C LEU A 128 15.58 -2.89 16.31
N ASN A 129 14.40 -2.75 15.71
CA ASN A 129 14.20 -2.00 14.48
C ASN A 129 13.54 -0.65 14.79
N SER A 130 14.33 0.43 14.71
CA SER A 130 13.83 1.80 14.91
C SER A 130 12.95 2.31 13.76
N ASN A 131 12.83 1.58 12.66
CA ASN A 131 11.98 1.94 11.53
C ASN A 131 10.56 1.40 11.77
N THR A 132 9.73 2.23 12.39
CA THR A 132 8.30 1.95 12.56
C THR A 132 7.45 2.91 11.72
N ARG A 133 6.25 2.48 11.35
CA ARG A 133 5.25 3.31 10.67
C ARG A 133 3.86 3.04 11.21
N THR A 134 2.95 3.98 11.03
CA THR A 134 1.53 3.76 11.28
C THR A 134 0.91 3.10 10.05
N ASN A 135 0.29 1.93 10.23
CA ASN A 135 -0.53 1.27 9.23
C ASN A 135 -1.95 1.09 9.80
N PHE A 136 -2.95 1.74 9.19
CA PHE A 136 -4.34 1.75 9.68
C PHE A 136 -4.49 2.07 11.18
N GLY A 137 -3.73 3.06 11.66
CA GLY A 137 -3.76 3.49 13.07
C GLY A 137 -2.99 2.58 14.03
N THR A 138 -2.33 1.52 13.55
CA THR A 138 -1.49 0.64 14.35
C THR A 138 -0.03 0.89 14.02
N GLU A 139 0.83 1.03 15.03
CA GLU A 139 2.28 1.09 14.81
C GLU A 139 2.81 -0.30 14.43
N VAL A 140 3.59 -0.37 13.36
CA VAL A 140 4.17 -1.61 12.82
C VAL A 140 5.66 -1.41 12.54
N SER A 141 6.44 -2.48 12.67
CA SER A 141 7.83 -2.46 12.22
C SER A 141 7.89 -2.56 10.71
N PHE A 142 8.80 -1.80 10.12
CA PHE A 142 8.90 -1.61 8.68
C PHE A 142 10.28 -2.03 8.19
N LEU A 143 10.31 -2.94 7.21
CA LEU A 143 11.50 -3.38 6.51
C LEU A 143 11.42 -2.91 5.06
N SER A 144 12.50 -2.34 4.54
CA SER A 144 12.70 -2.11 3.11
C SER A 144 14.08 -2.62 2.70
N LEU A 145 14.11 -3.43 1.64
CA LEU A 145 15.34 -3.96 1.03
C LEU A 145 15.87 -3.07 -0.11
N GLY A 146 14.96 -2.34 -0.77
CA GLY A 146 15.29 -1.37 -1.81
C GLY A 146 15.35 0.06 -1.30
N GLU A 147 15.50 0.99 -2.22
CA GLU A 147 15.22 2.40 -1.94
C GLU A 147 13.70 2.55 -1.78
N THR A 148 13.26 3.09 -0.65
CA THR A 148 11.86 3.51 -0.50
C THR A 148 11.66 4.73 -1.39
N GLN A 149 10.62 4.71 -2.22
CA GLN A 149 10.32 5.74 -3.23
C GLN A 149 10.53 7.17 -2.72
N GLU A 150 11.04 7.99 -3.64
CA GLU A 150 11.36 9.40 -3.48
C GLU A 150 10.15 10.21 -3.00
N VAL A 151 10.43 11.22 -2.16
CA VAL A 151 9.47 12.26 -1.78
C VAL A 151 8.86 12.84 -3.05
N ILE A 152 7.52 12.92 -3.14
CA ILE A 152 6.83 13.60 -4.25
C ILE A 152 7.47 14.98 -4.42
N PRO A 153 8.08 15.29 -5.58
CA PRO A 153 8.77 16.55 -5.75
C PRO A 153 7.83 17.72 -5.48
N SER A 154 8.33 18.75 -4.79
CA SER A 154 7.49 19.86 -4.40
C SER A 154 7.16 20.75 -5.60
N THR A 155 5.87 21.02 -5.79
CA THR A 155 5.38 22.03 -6.73
C THR A 155 5.43 23.42 -6.08
N PRO A 156 5.87 24.48 -6.78
CA PRO A 156 5.82 25.87 -6.27
C PRO A 156 4.41 26.24 -5.81
N GLU A 157 4.28 26.96 -4.70
CA GLU A 157 2.98 27.27 -4.07
C GLU A 157 2.03 27.98 -5.03
N GLU A 158 2.56 28.86 -5.87
CA GLU A 158 1.83 29.60 -6.89
C GLU A 158 1.35 28.75 -8.07
N GLN A 159 1.74 27.47 -8.15
CA GLN A 159 1.33 26.51 -9.18
C GLN A 159 0.50 25.35 -8.58
N ARG A 160 0.10 25.45 -7.32
CA ARG A 160 -0.72 24.42 -6.65
C ARG A 160 -2.20 24.60 -6.93
N GLY A 161 -2.91 23.48 -6.94
CA GLY A 161 -4.36 23.43 -6.92
C GLY A 161 -4.94 23.85 -5.58
N LYS A 162 -6.28 23.79 -5.49
CA LYS A 162 -7.04 24.12 -4.28
C LYS A 162 -7.83 22.92 -3.84
N LEU A 163 -7.81 22.65 -2.53
CA LEU A 163 -8.64 21.63 -1.90
C LEU A 163 -9.77 22.33 -1.13
N ALA A 164 -11.02 22.02 -1.48
CA ALA A 164 -12.21 22.47 -0.78
C ALA A 164 -12.90 21.29 -0.10
N THR A 165 -13.52 21.51 1.05
CA THR A 165 -14.34 20.51 1.74
C THR A 165 -15.80 20.93 1.68
N ILE A 166 -16.67 19.98 1.35
CA ILE A 166 -18.12 20.17 1.36
C ILE A 166 -18.79 19.04 2.16
N GLU A 167 -20.03 19.28 2.52
CA GLU A 167 -20.92 18.28 3.10
C GLU A 167 -22.07 18.02 2.13
N ILE A 168 -22.39 16.74 1.90
CA ILE A 168 -23.55 16.31 1.11
C ILE A 168 -24.46 15.50 2.02
N GLU A 169 -25.68 15.98 2.23
CA GLU A 169 -26.74 15.17 2.82
C GLU A 169 -27.21 14.15 1.79
N SER A 170 -27.05 12.85 2.08
CA SER A 170 -27.44 11.78 1.18
C SER A 170 -28.79 11.20 1.59
N GLU A 171 -29.78 11.27 0.70
CA GLU A 171 -31.07 10.62 0.88
C GLU A 171 -30.94 9.10 0.78
N PHE A 172 -30.10 8.62 -0.13
CA PHE A 172 -29.85 7.17 -0.30
C PHE A 172 -29.22 6.55 0.94
N GLN A 173 -28.26 7.25 1.57
CA GLN A 173 -27.53 6.74 2.73
C GLN A 173 -28.15 7.13 4.08
N ASN A 174 -29.04 8.14 4.10
CA ASN A 174 -29.65 8.70 5.30
C ASN A 174 -28.60 9.20 6.33
N HIS A 175 -27.52 9.78 5.83
CA HIS A 175 -26.50 10.47 6.61
C HIS A 175 -25.76 11.52 5.76
N THR A 176 -25.07 12.43 6.43
CA THR A 176 -24.23 13.45 5.79
C THR A 176 -22.84 12.90 5.52
N ARG A 177 -22.27 13.25 4.37
CA ARG A 177 -20.95 12.83 3.94
C ARG A 177 -20.03 14.03 3.69
N THR A 178 -18.84 13.95 4.26
CA THR A 178 -17.74 14.87 3.96
C THR A 178 -17.05 14.47 2.68
N VAL A 179 -17.01 15.38 1.72
CA VAL A 179 -16.33 15.20 0.42
C VAL A 179 -15.32 16.32 0.24
N HIS A 180 -14.12 15.98 -0.22
CA HIS A 180 -13.12 16.98 -0.59
C HIS A 180 -13.00 17.06 -2.11
N ILE A 181 -12.85 18.27 -2.65
CA ILE A 181 -12.71 18.52 -4.08
C ILE A 181 -11.42 19.27 -4.31
N TYR A 182 -10.53 18.67 -5.09
CA TYR A 182 -9.35 19.31 -5.63
C TYR A 182 -9.68 19.92 -7.00
N THR A 183 -9.37 21.20 -7.16
CA THR A 183 -9.33 21.86 -8.47
C THR A 183 -7.90 22.25 -8.82
N PRO A 184 -7.47 22.07 -10.08
CA PRO A 184 -6.09 22.30 -10.46
C PRO A 184 -5.74 23.79 -10.47
N PHE A 185 -4.44 24.10 -10.54
CA PHE A 185 -3.99 25.46 -10.76
C PHE A 185 -4.65 26.08 -12.01
N ASN A 186 -4.99 27.37 -11.94
CA ASN A 186 -5.70 28.11 -13.00
C ASN A 186 -7.08 27.56 -13.41
N TYR A 187 -7.73 26.74 -12.58
CA TYR A 187 -9.08 26.18 -12.83
C TYR A 187 -10.13 27.18 -13.36
N GLU A 188 -10.14 28.43 -12.87
CA GLU A 188 -11.09 29.44 -13.35
C GLU A 188 -10.96 29.76 -14.84
N SER A 189 -9.79 29.52 -15.43
CA SER A 189 -9.49 29.73 -16.85
C SER A 189 -9.60 28.44 -17.69
N THR A 190 -9.95 27.30 -17.10
CA THR A 190 -10.12 26.05 -17.85
C THR A 190 -11.52 25.93 -18.46
N GLU A 191 -11.62 25.08 -19.47
CA GLU A 191 -12.89 24.51 -19.95
C GLU A 191 -13.35 23.37 -19.02
N GLU A 192 -14.30 22.54 -19.49
CA GLU A 192 -14.68 21.29 -18.83
C GLU A 192 -13.48 20.33 -18.75
N LEU A 193 -13.19 19.84 -17.54
CA LEU A 193 -12.08 18.92 -17.26
C LEU A 193 -12.56 17.48 -17.04
N PRO A 194 -11.72 16.47 -17.28
CA PRO A 194 -11.97 15.13 -16.75
C PRO A 194 -12.01 15.13 -15.22
N SER A 195 -12.61 14.09 -14.64
CA SER A 195 -12.68 13.94 -13.19
C SER A 195 -12.33 12.54 -12.70
N VAL A 196 -11.77 12.49 -11.49
CA VAL A 196 -11.35 11.25 -10.83
C VAL A 196 -11.93 11.20 -9.41
N TYR A 197 -12.53 10.08 -9.06
CA TYR A 197 -13.20 9.86 -7.78
C TYR A 197 -12.40 8.86 -6.94
N PHE A 198 -11.95 9.28 -5.77
CA PHE A 198 -11.18 8.48 -4.82
C PHE A 198 -12.06 8.06 -3.64
N HIS A 199 -12.11 6.76 -3.38
CA HIS A 199 -12.71 6.17 -2.18
C HIS A 199 -11.69 6.13 -1.04
N ASP A 200 -12.12 6.30 0.21
CA ASP A 200 -11.21 6.58 1.35
C ASP A 200 -10.49 7.94 1.16
N GLY A 201 -11.26 8.96 0.79
CA GLY A 201 -10.78 10.26 0.36
C GLY A 201 -9.70 10.90 1.25
N SER A 202 -9.91 10.94 2.57
CA SER A 202 -8.92 11.50 3.50
C SER A 202 -7.61 10.74 3.53
N PHE A 203 -7.63 9.43 3.25
CA PHE A 203 -6.42 8.61 3.18
C PHE A 203 -5.63 8.91 1.91
N PHE A 204 -6.32 9.07 0.77
CA PHE A 204 -5.67 9.50 -0.48
C PHE A 204 -5.08 10.91 -0.36
N ILE A 205 -5.70 11.80 0.42
CA ILE A 205 -5.18 13.15 0.69
C ILE A 205 -3.98 13.10 1.64
N GLY A 206 -4.11 12.48 2.82
CA GLY A 206 -3.10 12.57 3.87
C GLY A 206 -1.95 11.58 3.71
N ASP A 207 -2.27 10.30 3.60
CA ASP A 207 -1.28 9.22 3.59
C ASP A 207 -0.65 9.01 2.21
N MET A 208 -1.45 9.13 1.14
CA MET A 208 -0.97 8.95 -0.23
C MET A 208 -0.55 10.26 -0.93
N GLN A 209 -0.87 11.42 -0.36
CA GLN A 209 -0.48 12.75 -0.88
C GLN A 209 -0.88 12.96 -2.35
N VAL A 210 -2.10 12.54 -2.72
CA VAL A 210 -2.61 12.67 -4.09
C VAL A 210 -2.70 14.13 -4.57
N PRO A 211 -3.15 15.12 -3.76
CA PRO A 211 -3.17 16.51 -4.22
C PRO A 211 -1.79 17.02 -4.66
N GLU A 212 -0.74 16.71 -3.89
CA GLU A 212 0.64 17.07 -4.22
C GLU A 212 1.13 16.36 -5.49
N MET A 213 0.77 15.09 -5.65
CA MET A 213 1.07 14.33 -6.85
C MET A 213 0.36 14.88 -8.08
N LEU A 214 -0.92 15.27 -7.96
CA LEU A 214 -1.66 15.93 -9.04
C LEU A 214 -1.01 17.27 -9.42
N ASP A 215 -0.64 18.09 -8.43
CA ASP A 215 0.08 19.34 -8.67
C ASP A 215 1.38 19.10 -9.45
N TYR A 216 2.16 18.09 -9.05
CA TYR A 216 3.40 17.73 -9.73
C TYR A 216 3.15 17.26 -11.17
N LEU A 217 2.24 16.31 -11.37
CA LEU A 217 1.95 15.75 -12.69
C LEU A 217 1.37 16.79 -13.66
N ILE A 218 0.49 17.68 -13.18
CA ILE A 218 -0.13 18.72 -13.99
C ILE A 218 0.87 19.83 -14.32
N SER A 219 1.64 20.33 -13.34
CA SER A 219 2.63 21.40 -13.57
C SER A 219 3.75 20.97 -14.53
N ASN A 220 4.11 19.68 -14.53
CA ASN A 220 5.09 19.09 -15.44
C ASN A 220 4.48 18.58 -16.76
N GLN A 221 3.18 18.80 -17.00
CA GLN A 221 2.48 18.40 -18.23
C GLN A 221 2.56 16.89 -18.51
N LEU A 222 2.63 16.07 -17.45
CA LEU A 222 2.58 14.61 -17.55
C LEU A 222 1.13 14.12 -17.69
N ILE A 223 0.18 14.89 -17.15
CA ILE A 223 -1.26 14.69 -17.33
C ILE A 223 -1.95 16.00 -17.68
N GLN A 224 -3.10 15.92 -18.36
CA GLN A 224 -4.00 17.06 -18.50
C GLN A 224 -4.58 17.46 -17.13
N PRO A 225 -4.99 18.73 -16.92
CA PRO A 225 -5.63 19.13 -15.68
C PRO A 225 -6.89 18.31 -15.37
N VAL A 226 -7.05 17.89 -14.12
CA VAL A 226 -8.19 17.07 -13.67
C VAL A 226 -8.83 17.65 -12.40
N VAL A 227 -10.14 17.44 -12.23
CA VAL A 227 -10.81 17.64 -10.93
C VAL A 227 -10.83 16.33 -10.17
N ALA A 228 -10.29 16.32 -8.94
CA ALA A 228 -10.32 15.11 -8.10
C ALA A 228 -11.34 15.26 -6.96
N VAL A 229 -12.14 14.22 -6.77
CA VAL A 229 -13.20 14.14 -5.77
C VAL A 229 -12.85 13.04 -4.78
N PHE A 230 -12.73 13.37 -3.51
CA PHE A 230 -12.32 12.48 -2.44
C PHE A 230 -13.50 12.24 -1.50
N ASP A 231 -14.12 11.06 -1.60
CA ASP A 231 -15.29 10.66 -0.82
C ASP A 231 -14.89 9.77 0.37
N ASN A 232 -15.27 10.16 1.58
CA ASN A 232 -15.03 9.37 2.78
C ASN A 232 -16.22 8.47 3.10
N PRO A 233 -16.00 7.17 3.34
CA PRO A 233 -17.08 6.29 3.76
C PRO A 233 -17.48 6.56 5.21
N VAL A 234 -18.77 6.41 5.52
CA VAL A 234 -19.27 6.44 6.90
C VAL A 234 -19.30 5.01 7.46
N ILE A 235 -19.84 4.06 6.68
CA ILE A 235 -19.88 2.64 7.01
C ILE A 235 -19.12 1.85 5.93
N ARG A 236 -17.80 2.05 5.86
CA ARG A 236 -16.90 1.47 4.84
C ARG A 236 -17.13 -0.01 4.56
N GLY A 237 -17.32 -0.81 5.61
CA GLY A 237 -17.51 -2.26 5.49
C GLY A 237 -18.80 -2.68 4.78
N LYS A 238 -19.84 -1.83 4.82
CA LYS A 238 -21.12 -2.02 4.12
C LYS A 238 -21.05 -1.39 2.74
N GLU A 239 -20.74 -0.09 2.67
CA GLU A 239 -20.78 0.73 1.46
C GLU A 239 -19.95 0.11 0.33
N TYR A 240 -18.72 -0.32 0.62
CA TYR A 240 -17.77 -0.77 -0.40
C TYR A 240 -18.00 -2.21 -0.88
N ARG A 241 -19.07 -2.89 -0.44
CA ARG A 241 -19.45 -4.25 -0.87
C ARG A 241 -20.57 -4.25 -1.91
N GLY A 242 -20.61 -3.23 -2.78
CA GLY A 242 -21.65 -3.09 -3.79
C GLY A 242 -23.03 -2.77 -3.19
N ASP A 243 -23.06 -2.02 -2.09
CA ASP A 243 -24.32 -1.60 -1.47
C ASP A 243 -25.12 -0.72 -2.44
N SER A 244 -26.35 -1.10 -2.74
CA SER A 244 -27.18 -0.41 -3.74
C SER A 244 -27.50 1.03 -3.35
N ALA A 245 -27.63 1.32 -2.06
CA ALA A 245 -27.78 2.68 -1.59
C ALA A 245 -26.50 3.50 -1.78
N TYR A 246 -25.32 2.89 -1.65
CA TYR A 246 -24.07 3.60 -1.89
C TYR A 246 -23.89 3.90 -3.39
N ILE A 247 -24.20 2.93 -4.25
CA ILE A 247 -24.24 3.13 -5.70
C ILE A 247 -25.22 4.25 -6.05
N GLY A 248 -26.43 4.25 -5.48
CA GLY A 248 -27.42 5.31 -5.69
C GLY A 248 -26.93 6.70 -5.27
N TYR A 249 -26.27 6.82 -4.11
CA TYR A 249 -25.61 8.06 -3.69
C TYR A 249 -24.60 8.55 -4.74
N ILE A 250 -23.72 7.67 -5.22
CA ILE A 250 -22.70 8.05 -6.21
C ILE A 250 -23.35 8.54 -7.52
N GLU A 251 -24.27 7.76 -8.08
CA GLU A 251 -24.87 8.02 -9.39
C GLU A 251 -25.85 9.20 -9.40
N GLN A 252 -26.62 9.38 -8.33
CA GLN A 252 -27.78 10.27 -8.31
C GLN A 252 -27.58 11.52 -7.45
N GLU A 253 -26.59 11.51 -6.55
CA GLU A 253 -26.32 12.63 -5.65
C GLU A 253 -24.93 13.23 -5.89
N LEU A 254 -23.86 12.46 -5.67
CA LEU A 254 -22.48 12.97 -5.72
C LEU A 254 -22.08 13.40 -7.13
N VAL A 255 -22.17 12.51 -8.12
CA VAL A 255 -21.77 12.83 -9.50
C VAL A 255 -22.58 14.00 -10.08
N PRO A 256 -23.93 14.04 -9.94
CA PRO A 256 -24.72 15.18 -10.37
C PRO A 256 -24.36 16.47 -9.65
N TYR A 257 -24.07 16.42 -8.35
CA TYR A 257 -23.60 17.59 -7.60
C TYR A 257 -22.30 18.13 -8.19
N ILE A 258 -21.30 17.28 -8.41
CA ILE A 258 -20.01 17.69 -8.97
C ILE A 258 -20.20 18.27 -10.38
N THR A 259 -20.95 17.58 -11.23
CA THR A 259 -21.28 18.01 -12.60
C THR A 259 -21.99 19.37 -12.67
N LYS A 260 -22.81 19.69 -11.66
CA LYS A 260 -23.56 20.95 -11.61
C LYS A 260 -22.72 22.13 -11.10
N ASN A 261 -21.81 21.87 -10.16
CA ASN A 261 -21.11 22.92 -9.42
C ASN A 261 -19.65 23.13 -9.87
N TYR A 262 -19.09 22.22 -10.66
CA TYR A 262 -17.73 22.26 -11.17
C TYR A 262 -17.72 22.08 -12.70
N LYS A 263 -16.77 22.74 -13.38
CA LYS A 263 -16.42 22.56 -14.79
C LYS A 263 -15.82 21.17 -15.07
N VAL A 264 -16.66 20.14 -15.02
CA VAL A 264 -16.26 18.76 -15.35
C VAL A 264 -17.05 18.25 -16.54
N SER A 265 -16.41 17.40 -17.34
CA SER A 265 -17.06 16.71 -18.47
C SER A 265 -18.18 15.81 -17.97
N LYS A 266 -19.28 15.77 -18.73
CA LYS A 266 -20.43 14.89 -18.51
C LYS A 266 -20.22 13.50 -19.12
N ALA A 267 -19.24 13.35 -20.01
CA ALA A 267 -18.96 12.08 -20.65
C ALA A 267 -18.47 11.07 -19.60
N LYS A 268 -18.95 9.83 -19.67
CA LYS A 268 -18.42 8.76 -18.80
C LYS A 268 -16.94 8.49 -19.13
N ASP A 269 -16.56 8.71 -20.39
CA ASP A 269 -15.22 8.44 -20.92
C ASP A 269 -14.15 9.33 -20.25
N ASP A 270 -14.56 10.44 -19.65
CA ASP A 270 -13.70 11.38 -18.91
C ASP A 270 -13.72 11.17 -17.39
N ARG A 271 -14.37 10.10 -16.91
CA ARG A 271 -14.55 9.81 -15.47
C ARG A 271 -13.84 8.54 -15.03
N ALA A 272 -12.94 8.71 -14.07
CA ALA A 272 -12.24 7.63 -13.38
C ALA A 272 -12.75 7.43 -11.96
N VAL A 273 -12.68 6.19 -11.47
CA VAL A 273 -12.89 5.84 -10.06
C VAL A 273 -11.72 5.00 -9.56
N ILE A 274 -11.16 5.37 -8.41
CA ILE A 274 -9.94 4.79 -7.85
C ILE A 274 -10.16 4.41 -6.38
N GLY A 275 -9.64 3.26 -5.98
CA GLY A 275 -9.59 2.86 -4.58
C GLY A 275 -8.54 1.80 -4.30
N PHE A 276 -8.18 1.66 -3.02
CA PHE A 276 -7.27 0.61 -2.55
C PHE A 276 -8.00 -0.40 -1.66
N SER A 277 -7.51 -1.64 -1.58
CA SER A 277 -8.11 -2.67 -0.70
C SER A 277 -9.61 -2.80 -0.97
N ARG A 278 -10.45 -2.68 0.06
CA ARG A 278 -11.91 -2.68 -0.06
C ARG A 278 -12.44 -1.51 -0.91
N GLY A 279 -11.77 -0.36 -0.91
CA GLY A 279 -12.06 0.75 -1.82
C GLY A 279 -11.80 0.39 -3.29
N GLY A 280 -10.81 -0.46 -3.58
CA GLY A 280 -10.58 -1.01 -4.92
C GLY A 280 -11.71 -1.92 -5.39
N MET A 281 -12.28 -2.72 -4.48
CA MET A 281 -13.51 -3.48 -4.73
C MET A 281 -14.70 -2.54 -4.98
N SER A 282 -14.84 -1.45 -4.23
CA SER A 282 -15.89 -0.44 -4.46
C SER A 282 -15.76 0.23 -5.83
N ALA A 283 -14.54 0.68 -6.18
CA ALA A 283 -14.25 1.28 -7.47
C ALA A 283 -14.62 0.33 -8.61
N PHE A 284 -14.27 -0.95 -8.46
CA PHE A 284 -14.68 -1.98 -9.39
C PHE A 284 -16.21 -2.10 -9.50
N TYR A 285 -16.94 -2.18 -8.37
CA TYR A 285 -18.39 -2.28 -8.40
C TYR A 285 -19.03 -1.11 -9.14
N LEU A 286 -18.54 0.10 -8.91
CA LEU A 286 -19.02 1.29 -9.60
C LEU A 286 -18.67 1.25 -11.09
N ALA A 287 -17.44 0.95 -11.47
CA ALA A 287 -17.05 0.92 -12.88
C ALA A 287 -17.79 -0.16 -13.69
N TYR A 288 -18.07 -1.32 -13.09
CA TYR A 288 -18.68 -2.44 -13.79
C TYR A 288 -20.20 -2.48 -13.73
N PHE A 289 -20.83 -2.09 -12.63
CA PHE A 289 -22.28 -2.23 -12.45
C PHE A 289 -23.04 -0.93 -12.63
N THR A 290 -22.35 0.14 -13.04
CA THR A 290 -22.95 1.44 -13.37
C THR A 290 -22.54 1.88 -14.77
N THR A 291 -23.13 2.96 -15.25
CA THR A 291 -22.71 3.64 -16.50
C THR A 291 -21.93 4.93 -16.22
N THR A 292 -21.48 5.11 -14.98
CA THR A 292 -20.92 6.37 -14.48
C THR A 292 -19.45 6.54 -14.80
N PHE A 293 -18.66 5.47 -14.72
CA PHE A 293 -17.20 5.52 -14.85
C PHE A 293 -16.74 4.64 -16.02
N SER A 294 -15.75 5.13 -16.77
CA SER A 294 -15.11 4.38 -17.86
C SER A 294 -13.70 3.93 -17.52
N LYS A 295 -13.07 4.53 -16.49
CA LYS A 295 -11.71 4.23 -16.05
C LYS A 295 -11.71 3.72 -14.61
N LEU A 296 -11.09 2.57 -14.38
CA LEU A 296 -11.04 1.87 -13.09
C LEU A 296 -9.62 1.79 -12.56
N GLY A 297 -9.32 2.42 -11.42
CA GLY A 297 -8.09 2.18 -10.66
C GLY A 297 -8.34 1.28 -9.44
N ALA A 298 -7.69 0.13 -9.37
CA ALA A 298 -7.82 -0.82 -8.27
C ALA A 298 -6.45 -1.18 -7.68
N LEU A 299 -6.11 -0.59 -6.53
CA LEU A 299 -4.85 -0.80 -5.84
C LEU A 299 -4.97 -1.94 -4.82
N SER A 300 -4.33 -3.09 -5.07
CA SER A 300 -4.45 -4.31 -4.24
C SER A 300 -5.90 -4.61 -3.79
N PRO A 301 -6.85 -4.81 -4.72
CA PRO A 301 -8.28 -4.89 -4.40
C PRO A 301 -8.60 -6.08 -3.49
N ALA A 302 -9.34 -5.81 -2.41
CA ALA A 302 -9.79 -6.80 -1.43
C ALA A 302 -11.21 -7.28 -1.76
N ILE A 303 -11.32 -8.26 -2.66
CA ILE A 303 -12.58 -8.74 -3.23
C ILE A 303 -13.26 -9.78 -2.32
N HIS A 304 -12.47 -10.57 -1.59
CA HIS A 304 -12.98 -11.49 -0.57
C HIS A 304 -13.74 -10.79 0.60
N PRO A 305 -14.70 -11.45 1.28
CA PRO A 305 -15.00 -12.89 1.26
C PRO A 305 -16.06 -13.31 0.26
N THR A 306 -16.53 -12.43 -0.63
CA THR A 306 -17.33 -12.90 -1.77
C THR A 306 -16.45 -13.89 -2.53
N PRO A 307 -16.79 -15.19 -2.59
CA PRO A 307 -15.99 -16.15 -3.34
C PRO A 307 -15.77 -15.60 -4.74
N VAL A 308 -14.56 -15.73 -5.28
CA VAL A 308 -14.24 -15.22 -6.62
C VAL A 308 -15.29 -15.70 -7.63
N ASP A 309 -15.77 -16.94 -7.53
CA ASP A 309 -16.83 -17.46 -8.42
C ASP A 309 -18.20 -16.72 -8.31
N ASP A 310 -18.60 -16.28 -7.12
CA ASP A 310 -19.82 -15.49 -6.91
C ASP A 310 -19.65 -14.05 -7.42
N PHE A 311 -18.45 -13.51 -7.29
CA PHE A 311 -18.08 -12.22 -7.86
C PHE A 311 -17.98 -12.28 -9.40
N MET A 312 -17.47 -13.39 -9.93
CA MET A 312 -17.27 -13.64 -11.36
C MET A 312 -18.58 -13.98 -12.08
N SER A 313 -19.54 -14.59 -11.39
CA SER A 313 -20.90 -14.78 -11.90
C SER A 313 -21.69 -13.47 -11.95
N GLN A 314 -21.45 -12.53 -11.01
CA GLN A 314 -21.96 -11.15 -11.13
C GLN A 314 -21.36 -10.42 -12.34
N LEU A 315 -20.06 -10.57 -12.58
CA LEU A 315 -19.40 -9.98 -13.77
C LEU A 315 -20.00 -10.44 -15.10
N ASN A 316 -20.30 -11.74 -15.24
CA ASN A 316 -20.93 -12.28 -16.45
C ASN A 316 -22.36 -11.77 -16.68
N GLN A 317 -22.98 -11.15 -15.67
CA GLN A 317 -24.31 -10.55 -15.76
C GLN A 317 -24.26 -9.04 -15.99
N SER A 318 -23.08 -8.42 -15.93
CA SER A 318 -22.98 -6.99 -16.16
C SER A 318 -23.21 -6.63 -17.62
N THR A 319 -23.98 -5.57 -17.83
CA THR A 319 -24.22 -4.94 -19.14
C THR A 319 -23.34 -3.72 -19.38
N SER A 320 -22.51 -3.35 -18.40
CA SER A 320 -21.55 -2.26 -18.48
C SER A 320 -20.13 -2.76 -18.22
N SER A 321 -19.15 -2.03 -18.73
CA SER A 321 -17.73 -2.29 -18.52
C SER A 321 -16.96 -0.98 -18.61
N PRO A 322 -15.91 -0.79 -17.79
CA PRO A 322 -14.92 0.24 -18.06
C PRO A 322 -14.26 -0.03 -19.40
N GLN A 323 -13.81 1.05 -20.04
CA GLN A 323 -12.94 0.98 -21.22
C GLN A 323 -11.49 0.74 -20.80
N GLN A 324 -11.06 1.37 -19.70
CA GLN A 324 -9.70 1.28 -19.19
C GLN A 324 -9.68 0.83 -17.74
N ALA A 325 -8.68 0.03 -17.38
CA ALA A 325 -8.41 -0.34 -16.01
C ALA A 325 -6.91 -0.34 -15.70
N PHE A 326 -6.59 -0.01 -14.45
CA PHE A 326 -5.25 -0.11 -13.90
C PHE A 326 -5.33 -0.86 -12.58
N ILE A 327 -4.66 -2.00 -12.49
CA ILE A 327 -4.69 -2.87 -11.31
C ILE A 327 -3.28 -3.04 -10.78
N THR A 328 -3.13 -2.94 -9.47
CA THR A 328 -1.89 -3.38 -8.80
C THR A 328 -2.10 -4.64 -7.99
N GLY A 329 -1.09 -5.51 -8.00
CA GLY A 329 -1.02 -6.71 -7.17
C GLY A 329 0.28 -6.75 -6.37
N ALA A 330 0.17 -6.73 -5.04
CA ALA A 330 1.31 -6.85 -4.14
C ALA A 330 1.61 -8.33 -3.86
N ILE A 331 2.81 -8.82 -4.21
CA ILE A 331 3.13 -10.25 -4.13
C ILE A 331 3.16 -10.80 -2.70
N TYR A 332 3.36 -9.94 -1.70
CA TYR A 332 3.30 -10.32 -0.29
C TYR A 332 1.94 -10.01 0.34
N ASP A 333 0.93 -9.67 -0.45
CA ASP A 333 -0.42 -9.36 0.02
C ASP A 333 -1.34 -10.59 0.18
N HIS A 334 -0.71 -11.76 0.38
CA HIS A 334 -1.33 -13.06 0.63
C HIS A 334 -2.57 -13.36 -0.24
N LEU A 335 -3.78 -13.19 0.31
CA LEU A 335 -5.04 -13.54 -0.36
C LEU A 335 -5.40 -12.49 -1.42
N TRP A 336 -5.17 -11.22 -1.13
CA TRP A 336 -5.57 -10.10 -1.99
C TRP A 336 -4.69 -9.99 -3.23
N TYR A 337 -3.47 -10.54 -3.19
CA TYR A 337 -2.70 -10.76 -4.41
C TYR A 337 -3.47 -11.64 -5.42
N LYS A 338 -4.07 -12.74 -4.97
CA LYS A 338 -4.87 -13.62 -5.83
C LYS A 338 -6.12 -12.90 -6.36
N ASP A 339 -6.71 -12.02 -5.57
CA ASP A 339 -7.85 -11.18 -5.99
C ASP A 339 -7.44 -10.25 -7.13
N ALA A 340 -6.30 -9.57 -7.02
CA ALA A 340 -5.77 -8.69 -8.05
C ALA A 340 -5.51 -9.45 -9.36
N VAL A 341 -4.83 -10.60 -9.29
CA VAL A 341 -4.56 -11.46 -10.46
C VAL A 341 -5.86 -11.93 -11.11
N SER A 342 -6.81 -12.41 -10.31
CA SER A 342 -8.09 -12.93 -10.83
C SER A 342 -8.92 -11.83 -11.49
N LEU A 343 -8.94 -10.63 -10.89
CA LEU A 343 -9.60 -9.48 -11.47
C LEU A 343 -8.97 -9.11 -12.81
N TYR A 344 -7.64 -8.95 -12.87
CA TYR A 344 -6.92 -8.64 -14.10
C TYR A 344 -7.22 -9.63 -15.23
N GLU A 345 -7.12 -10.94 -14.96
CA GLU A 345 -7.40 -11.97 -15.97
C GLU A 345 -8.83 -11.87 -16.50
N LYS A 346 -9.79 -11.50 -15.65
CA LYS A 346 -11.18 -11.34 -16.07
C LYS A 346 -11.40 -10.07 -16.88
N LEU A 347 -10.80 -8.93 -16.49
CA LEU A 347 -10.88 -7.69 -17.25
C LEU A 347 -10.37 -7.89 -18.67
N LYS A 348 -9.23 -8.60 -18.78
CA LYS A 348 -8.62 -8.97 -20.05
C LYS A 348 -9.53 -9.85 -20.92
N GLN A 349 -10.20 -10.85 -20.32
CA GLN A 349 -11.17 -11.69 -21.03
C GLN A 349 -12.38 -10.91 -21.57
N ASN A 350 -12.76 -9.82 -20.90
CA ASN A 350 -13.86 -8.94 -21.30
C ASN A 350 -13.40 -7.78 -22.22
N GLU A 351 -12.22 -7.87 -22.81
CA GLU A 351 -11.67 -6.90 -23.77
C GLU A 351 -11.51 -5.46 -23.21
N VAL A 352 -11.36 -5.32 -21.90
CA VAL A 352 -10.98 -4.04 -21.27
C VAL A 352 -9.50 -3.76 -21.53
N GLU A 353 -9.17 -2.51 -21.84
CA GLU A 353 -7.78 -2.05 -21.88
C GLU A 353 -7.24 -2.02 -20.45
N VAL A 354 -6.55 -3.09 -20.05
CA VAL A 354 -6.06 -3.24 -18.67
C VAL A 354 -4.53 -3.16 -18.59
N GLN A 355 -4.05 -2.30 -17.71
CA GLN A 355 -2.67 -2.30 -17.24
C GLN A 355 -2.62 -3.00 -15.88
N TYR A 356 -1.66 -3.91 -15.72
CA TYR A 356 -1.46 -4.65 -14.48
C TYR A 356 0.00 -4.53 -14.04
N ILE A 357 0.21 -4.06 -12.80
CA ILE A 357 1.53 -3.95 -12.20
C ILE A 357 1.61 -4.84 -10.96
N GLU A 358 2.54 -5.77 -10.99
CA GLU A 358 2.97 -6.50 -9.79
C GLU A 358 4.04 -5.70 -9.07
N ASN A 359 3.92 -5.62 -7.74
CA ASN A 359 4.94 -4.99 -6.91
C ASN A 359 5.37 -5.90 -5.75
N SER A 360 6.57 -5.66 -5.26
CA SER A 360 7.22 -6.45 -4.22
C SER A 360 6.76 -6.13 -2.79
N GLN A 361 5.58 -5.55 -2.64
CA GLN A 361 5.07 -5.03 -1.37
C GLN A 361 4.03 -5.96 -0.74
N GLY A 362 3.53 -5.57 0.42
CA GLY A 362 2.40 -6.17 1.12
C GLY A 362 1.15 -5.29 1.09
N HIS A 363 0.24 -5.48 2.05
CA HIS A 363 -0.96 -4.63 2.18
C HIS A 363 -0.66 -3.30 2.87
N ASN A 364 0.15 -2.47 2.22
CA ASN A 364 0.76 -1.31 2.84
C ASN A 364 0.81 -0.09 1.92
N ILE A 365 1.00 1.09 2.50
CA ILE A 365 1.01 2.38 1.77
C ILE A 365 1.98 2.38 0.58
N PRO A 366 3.25 1.91 0.72
CA PRO A 366 4.15 1.80 -0.43
C PRO A 366 3.58 1.00 -1.60
N SER A 367 2.83 -0.08 -1.37
CA SER A 367 2.15 -0.82 -2.44
C SER A 367 1.18 0.02 -3.26
N TRP A 368 0.54 1.00 -2.63
CA TRP A 368 -0.52 1.79 -3.25
C TRP A 368 0.01 3.10 -3.82
N GLN A 369 0.87 3.79 -3.07
CA GLN A 369 1.40 5.07 -3.45
C GLN A 369 2.36 4.98 -4.65
N THR A 370 3.16 3.91 -4.72
CA THR A 370 4.24 3.79 -5.72
C THR A 370 3.80 3.69 -7.17
N GLN A 371 2.51 3.43 -7.41
CA GLN A 371 1.97 3.21 -8.75
C GLN A 371 0.86 4.21 -9.08
N LEU A 372 0.62 5.19 -8.22
CA LEU A 372 -0.47 6.15 -8.41
C LEU A 372 -0.17 7.14 -9.53
N ASP A 373 1.08 7.56 -9.69
CA ASP A 373 1.52 8.40 -10.80
C ASP A 373 1.37 7.68 -12.14
N ASP A 374 1.87 6.46 -12.26
CA ASP A 374 1.70 5.63 -13.46
C ASP A 374 0.22 5.43 -13.81
N MET A 375 -0.63 5.18 -12.80
CA MET A 375 -2.08 5.06 -12.97
C MET A 375 -2.72 6.36 -13.46
N LEU A 376 -2.40 7.50 -12.84
CA LEU A 376 -2.93 8.80 -13.22
C LEU A 376 -2.48 9.19 -14.63
N ILE A 377 -1.22 8.91 -14.99
CA ILE A 377 -0.69 9.11 -16.34
C ILE A 377 -1.43 8.22 -17.34
N ALA A 378 -1.66 6.94 -17.03
CA ALA A 378 -2.39 6.04 -17.91
C ALA A 378 -3.80 6.57 -18.24
N PHE A 379 -4.50 7.16 -17.27
CA PHE A 379 -5.86 7.67 -17.45
C PHE A 379 -5.96 9.06 -18.09
N PHE A 380 -4.97 9.91 -17.88
CA PHE A 380 -5.08 11.36 -18.16
C PHE A 380 -3.89 11.95 -18.92
N LYS A 381 -3.02 11.13 -19.51
CA LYS A 381 -1.94 11.61 -20.39
C LYS A 381 -2.45 12.64 -21.41
N ILE A 382 -1.60 13.61 -21.73
CA ILE A 382 -1.85 14.58 -22.79
C ILE A 382 -1.63 13.87 -24.13
N GLU A 383 -2.58 13.96 -25.05
CA GLU A 383 -2.48 13.41 -26.41
C GLU A 383 -1.58 14.22 -27.34
#